data_AF-A0A7V7DZC2-F1
#
_entry.id   AF-A0A7V7DZC2-F1
#
_cell.length_a   1.000
_cell.length_b   1.000
_cell.length_c   1.000
_cell.angle_alpha   90.00
_cell.angle_beta   90.00
_cell.angle_gamma   90.00
#
_symmetry.space_group_name_H-M   'P 1'
#
loop_
_entity.id
_entity.type
_entity.pdbx_description
1 polymer ?
#
loop_
_entity_poly.entity_id
_entity_poly.type
_entity_poly.pdbx_seq_one_letter_code
_entity_poly.pdbx_strand_id
1 'polypeptide(L)'
;MENIEQTVFDVIAKVAEEKGLDLKTVGLTQKLVTDIGFKSIDLARIIAIMEIKLSVDPFSKLVPITSIQTVGDLCGAYQLCFADDGNSAYKPDFERSESRGEARLSSSRMHRGELRKKARTG
;
A
#
# COMPACT_ATOMS: atom_id res chain seq x y z
N MET A 1 -14.20 -14.31 18.72
CA MET A 1 -13.37 -14.15 17.50
C MET A 1 -12.52 -12.93 17.74
N GLU A 2 -11.19 -13.10 17.82
CA GLU A 2 -10.30 -11.94 17.78
C GLU A 2 -10.50 -11.21 16.46
N ASN A 3 -10.67 -9.89 16.53
CA ASN A 3 -10.79 -9.07 15.35
C ASN A 3 -9.37 -8.77 14.84
N ILE A 4 -8.92 -9.52 13.83
CA ILE A 4 -7.55 -9.44 13.28
C ILE A 4 -7.19 -7.99 12.94
N GLU A 5 -8.12 -7.25 12.34
CA GLU A 5 -7.90 -5.85 11.99
C GLU A 5 -7.64 -5.01 13.24
N GLN A 6 -8.46 -5.13 14.27
CA GLN A 6 -8.24 -4.42 15.53
C GLN A 6 -6.88 -4.77 16.14
N THR A 7 -6.50 -6.05 16.14
CA THR A 7 -5.19 -6.49 16.65
C THR A 7 -4.04 -5.85 15.87
N VAL A 8 -4.15 -5.77 14.54
CA VAL A 8 -3.16 -5.10 13.68
C VAL A 8 -3.08 -3.61 14.01
N PHE A 9 -4.22 -2.92 14.09
CA PHE A 9 -4.27 -1.49 14.43
C PHE A 9 -3.64 -1.22 15.80
N ASP A 10 -3.95 -2.03 16.81
CA ASP A 10 -3.40 -1.89 18.16
C ASP A 10 -1.87 -2.05 18.18
N VAL A 11 -1.35 -3.05 17.46
CA VAL A 11 0.11 -3.29 17.38
C VAL A 11 0.81 -2.15 16.64
N ILE A 12 0.22 -1.67 15.54
CA ILE A 12 0.74 -0.51 14.79
C ILE A 12 0.76 0.74 15.68
N ALA A 13 -0.35 1.03 16.35
CA ALA A 13 -0.46 2.19 17.22
C ALA A 13 0.58 2.14 18.35
N LYS A 14 0.76 0.97 18.97
CA LYS A 14 1.77 0.76 20.02
C LYS A 14 3.19 1.02 19.52
N VAL A 15 3.58 0.42 18.38
CA VAL A 15 4.95 0.59 17.84
C VAL A 15 5.21 2.04 17.41
N ALA A 16 4.19 2.74 16.92
CA ALA A 16 4.31 4.15 16.59
C ALA A 16 4.39 5.07 17.81
N GLU A 17 3.58 4.82 18.84
CA GLU A 17 3.63 5.55 20.12
C GLU A 17 5.01 5.41 20.77
N GLU A 18 5.57 4.19 20.81
CA GLU A 18 6.93 3.92 21.30
C GLU A 18 8.01 4.74 20.56
N LYS A 19 7.74 5.14 19.32
CA LYS A 19 8.65 5.96 18.49
C LYS A 19 8.33 7.46 18.53
N GLY A 20 7.27 7.86 19.20
CA GLY A 20 6.78 9.24 19.19
C GLY A 20 6.22 9.69 17.83
N LEU A 21 5.70 8.75 17.04
CA LEU A 21 4.98 9.07 15.79
C LEU A 21 3.53 9.44 16.14
N ASP A 22 3.11 10.64 15.73
CA ASP A 22 1.74 11.13 15.99
C ASP A 22 0.74 10.50 15.02
N LEU A 23 0.21 9.33 15.41
CA LEU A 23 -0.83 8.62 14.68
C LEU A 23 -2.21 9.12 15.09
N LYS A 24 -2.67 10.20 14.47
CA LYS A 24 -4.04 10.71 14.73
C LYS A 24 -5.13 9.81 14.16
N THR A 25 -4.86 9.11 13.06
CA THR A 25 -5.81 8.16 12.44
C THR A 25 -5.05 7.18 11.58
N VAL A 26 -5.04 5.90 11.96
CA VAL A 26 -4.52 4.81 11.12
C VAL A 26 -5.67 4.26 10.30
N GLY A 27 -5.52 4.23 8.98
CA GLY A 27 -6.52 3.68 8.06
C GLY A 27 -5.95 2.56 7.20
N LEU A 28 -6.80 1.68 6.68
CA LEU A 28 -6.37 0.54 5.84
C LEU A 28 -5.58 0.96 4.59
N THR A 29 -5.86 2.14 4.05
CA THR A 29 -5.19 2.65 2.83
C THR A 29 -3.87 3.37 3.10
N GLN A 30 -3.51 3.61 4.37
CA GLN A 30 -2.27 4.30 4.68
C GLN A 30 -1.06 3.41 4.44
N LYS A 31 -0.03 4.01 3.85
CA LYS A 31 1.25 3.34 3.61
C LYS A 31 2.08 3.32 4.88
N LEU A 32 2.53 2.12 5.26
CA LEU A 32 3.31 1.87 6.48
C LEU A 32 4.63 2.68 6.46
N VAL A 33 5.31 2.71 5.31
CA VAL A 33 6.61 3.38 5.19
C VAL A 33 6.47 4.87 4.89
N THR A 34 5.68 5.26 3.88
CA THR A 34 5.66 6.66 3.42
C THR A 34 4.74 7.56 4.24
N ASP A 35 3.61 7.05 4.73
CA ASP A 35 2.60 7.88 5.40
C ASP A 35 2.79 7.86 6.91
N ILE A 36 3.03 6.67 7.48
CA ILE A 36 3.28 6.51 8.92
C ILE A 36 4.76 6.77 9.27
N GLY A 37 5.68 6.52 8.34
CA GLY A 37 7.12 6.72 8.58
C GLY A 37 7.83 5.51 9.19
N PHE A 38 7.25 4.30 9.10
CA PHE A 38 7.93 3.10 9.55
C PHE A 38 9.12 2.73 8.67
N LYS A 39 10.12 2.14 9.31
CA LYS A 39 11.29 1.53 8.68
C LYS A 39 11.16 0.01 8.69
N SER A 40 12.00 -0.68 7.93
CA SER A 40 12.00 -2.16 7.86
C SER A 40 12.11 -2.84 9.23
N ILE A 41 12.84 -2.23 10.17
CA ILE A 41 12.95 -2.75 11.54
C ILE A 41 11.63 -2.63 12.33
N ASP A 42 10.84 -1.60 12.06
CA ASP A 42 9.55 -1.41 12.72
C ASP A 42 8.53 -2.41 12.16
N LEU A 43 8.56 -2.63 10.84
CA LEU A 43 7.78 -3.68 10.19
C LEU A 43 8.12 -5.06 10.75
N ALA A 44 9.42 -5.39 10.87
CA ALA A 44 9.85 -6.65 11.46
C ALA A 44 9.37 -6.80 12.92
N ARG A 45 9.40 -5.71 13.71
CA ARG A 45 8.87 -5.71 15.08
C ARG A 45 7.35 -5.94 15.10
N ILE A 46 6.60 -5.25 14.25
CA ILE A 46 5.14 -5.44 14.15
C ILE A 46 4.83 -6.89 13.83
N ILE A 47 5.51 -7.47 12.84
CA ILE A 47 5.33 -8.88 12.45
C ILE A 47 5.65 -9.82 13.62
N ALA A 48 6.78 -9.62 14.30
CA ALA A 48 7.15 -10.46 15.44
C ALA A 48 6.12 -10.38 16.59
N ILE A 49 5.59 -9.19 16.89
CA ILE A 49 4.55 -9.03 17.91
C ILE A 49 3.26 -9.75 17.49
N MET A 50 2.88 -9.62 16.23
CA MET A 50 1.69 -10.28 15.68
C MET A 50 1.83 -11.81 15.70
N GLU A 51 3.00 -12.35 15.33
CA GLU A 51 3.30 -13.78 15.41
C GLU A 51 3.20 -14.30 16.85
N ILE A 52 3.72 -13.56 17.83
CA ILE A 52 3.59 -13.93 19.25
C ILE A 52 2.11 -13.94 19.69
N LYS A 53 1.31 -12.96 19.25
CA LYS A 53 -0.10 -12.84 19.66
C LYS A 53 -1.00 -13.88 18.99
N LEU A 54 -0.78 -14.14 17.70
CA LEU A 54 -1.67 -14.96 16.88
C LEU A 54 -1.12 -16.37 16.59
N SER A 55 0.13 -16.64 16.97
CA SER A 55 0.85 -17.90 16.67
C SER A 55 0.87 -18.28 15.20
N VAL A 56 0.79 -17.28 14.30
CA VAL A 56 0.82 -17.46 12.85
C VAL A 56 1.72 -16.41 12.20
N ASP A 57 2.38 -16.82 11.12
CA ASP A 57 3.16 -15.93 10.26
C ASP A 57 2.75 -16.12 8.78
N PRO A 58 2.05 -15.15 8.16
CA PRO A 58 1.69 -15.23 6.75
C PRO A 58 2.90 -15.13 5.82
N PHE A 59 4.03 -14.59 6.27
CA PHE A 59 5.19 -14.30 5.42
C PHE A 59 6.10 -15.50 5.18
N SER A 60 6.00 -16.51 6.05
CA SER A 60 6.73 -17.77 5.89
C SER A 60 6.31 -18.55 4.63
N LYS A 61 5.04 -18.49 4.22
CA LYS A 61 4.52 -19.33 3.12
C LYS A 61 3.43 -18.70 2.24
N LEU A 62 2.63 -17.76 2.75
CA LEU A 62 1.40 -17.32 2.07
C LEU A 62 1.62 -16.06 1.23
N VAL A 63 2.35 -15.08 1.76
CA VAL A 63 2.51 -13.76 1.15
C VAL A 63 3.96 -13.30 1.25
N PRO A 64 4.59 -12.78 0.19
CA PRO A 64 5.92 -12.21 0.30
C PRO A 64 5.89 -10.90 1.11
N ILE A 65 6.81 -10.73 2.06
CA ILE A 65 6.88 -9.49 2.89
C ILE A 65 7.02 -8.21 2.05
N THR A 66 7.61 -8.30 0.85
CA THR A 66 7.81 -7.18 -0.08
C THR A 66 6.53 -6.66 -0.71
N SER A 67 5.42 -7.42 -0.66
CA SER A 67 4.12 -6.95 -1.17
C SER A 67 3.34 -6.11 -0.17
N ILE A 68 3.81 -5.97 1.07
CA ILE A 68 3.12 -5.22 2.12
C ILE A 68 3.51 -3.74 2.04
N GLN A 69 2.59 -2.91 1.55
CA GLN A 69 2.78 -1.46 1.48
C GLN A 69 1.89 -0.71 2.46
N THR A 70 0.66 -1.19 2.63
CA THR A 70 -0.40 -0.53 3.39
C THR A 70 -0.80 -1.34 4.63
N VAL A 71 -1.50 -0.69 5.56
CA VAL A 71 -2.10 -1.36 6.72
C VAL A 71 -3.09 -2.45 6.28
N GLY A 72 -3.85 -2.19 5.20
CA GLY A 72 -4.78 -3.16 4.61
C GLY A 72 -4.07 -4.40 4.06
N ASP A 73 -2.90 -4.25 3.44
CA ASP A 73 -2.11 -5.40 2.98
C ASP A 73 -1.69 -6.29 4.16
N LEU A 74 -1.31 -5.66 5.28
CA LEU A 74 -0.93 -6.38 6.49
C LEU A 74 -2.13 -7.12 7.10
N CYS A 75 -3.29 -6.46 7.23
CA CYS A 75 -4.52 -7.10 7.68
C CYS A 75 -4.91 -8.29 6.79
N GLY A 76 -4.89 -8.08 5.47
CA GLY A 76 -5.21 -9.12 4.49
C GLY A 76 -4.27 -10.33 4.61
N ALA A 77 -2.97 -10.11 4.79
CA ALA A 77 -2.01 -11.18 4.98
C ALA A 77 -2.37 -12.07 6.19
N TYR A 78 -2.69 -11.49 7.34
CA TYR A 78 -3.10 -12.26 8.52
C TYR A 78 -4.46 -12.91 8.36
N GLN A 79 -5.42 -12.27 7.68
CA GLN A 79 -6.71 -12.88 7.38
C GLN A 79 -6.57 -14.18 6.57
N LEU A 80 -5.60 -14.26 5.65
CA LEU A 80 -5.33 -15.47 4.88
C LEU A 80 -4.89 -16.66 5.75
N CYS A 81 -4.21 -16.42 6.88
CA CYS A 81 -3.84 -17.50 7.80
C CYS A 81 -5.05 -18.19 8.45
N PHE A 82 -6.16 -17.46 8.59
CA PHE A 82 -7.37 -17.93 9.26
C PHE A 82 -8.54 -18.18 8.30
N ALA A 83 -8.36 -17.91 7.02
CA ALA A 83 -9.29 -18.31 5.97
C ALA A 83 -9.10 -19.81 5.71
N ASP A 84 -10.04 -20.62 6.20
CA ASP A 84 -10.08 -22.08 6.02
C ASP A 84 -9.92 -22.44 4.53
N ASP A 85 -9.07 -23.43 4.24
CA ASP A 85 -8.66 -23.95 2.93
C ASP A 85 -9.73 -23.78 1.83
N GLY A 86 -9.49 -22.89 0.84
CA GLY A 86 -10.19 -23.03 -0.43
C GLY A 86 -10.21 -21.87 -1.43
N ASN A 87 -10.26 -20.59 -1.04
CA ASN A 87 -10.52 -19.55 -2.06
C ASN A 87 -10.23 -18.08 -1.67
N SER A 88 -9.04 -17.75 -1.18
CA SER A 88 -8.62 -16.34 -1.15
C SER A 88 -7.25 -16.21 -1.77
N ALA A 89 -7.23 -16.16 -3.10
CA ALA A 89 -6.05 -15.75 -3.83
C ALA A 89 -5.74 -14.31 -3.41
N TYR A 90 -4.66 -14.12 -2.64
CA TYR A 90 -4.05 -12.82 -2.43
C TYR A 90 -3.79 -12.20 -3.80
N LYS A 91 -4.65 -11.26 -4.20
CA LYS A 91 -4.41 -10.40 -5.36
C LYS A 91 -3.85 -9.10 -4.80
N PRO A 92 -2.52 -8.93 -4.74
CA PRO A 92 -1.97 -7.64 -4.39
C PRO A 92 -2.52 -6.63 -5.40
N ASP A 93 -3.16 -5.56 -4.92
CA ASP A 93 -3.68 -4.45 -5.72
C ASP A 93 -2.49 -3.56 -6.17
N PHE A 94 -1.53 -4.17 -6.88
CA PHE A 94 -0.33 -3.49 -7.36
C PHE A 94 -0.60 -2.67 -8.64
N GLU A 95 -1.80 -2.77 -9.22
CA GLU A 95 -2.19 -2.12 -10.48
C GLU A 95 -2.82 -0.72 -10.33
N ARG A 96 -2.78 -0.08 -9.16
CA ARG A 96 -3.45 1.23 -8.97
C ARG A 96 -2.56 2.47 -8.86
N SER A 97 -1.29 2.39 -9.28
CA SER A 97 -0.34 3.50 -9.12
C SER A 97 0.23 4.11 -10.41
N GLU A 98 -0.32 3.83 -11.59
CA GLU A 98 0.15 4.44 -12.87
C GLU A 98 -0.84 5.41 -13.54
N SER A 99 -1.75 6.07 -12.80
CA SER A 99 -2.78 6.92 -13.44
C SER A 99 -2.95 8.31 -12.81
N ARG A 100 -1.87 8.96 -12.39
CA ARG A 100 -1.90 10.39 -12.00
C ARG A 100 -0.90 11.30 -12.74
N GLY A 101 -0.18 10.77 -13.74
CA GLY A 101 0.87 11.48 -14.46
C GLY A 101 0.51 12.16 -15.79
N GLU A 102 -0.69 11.97 -16.35
CA GLU A 102 -0.96 12.34 -17.76
C GLU A 102 -2.01 13.44 -18.01
N ALA A 103 -2.35 14.27 -17.00
CA ALA A 103 -3.37 15.32 -17.17
C ALA A 103 -2.83 16.75 -17.32
N ARG A 104 -1.55 16.97 -17.70
CA ARG A 104 -0.97 18.34 -17.78
C ARG A 104 -0.29 18.76 -19.09
N LEU A 105 -0.32 17.96 -20.17
CA LEU A 105 0.36 18.34 -21.43
C LEU A 105 -0.56 18.63 -22.63
N SER A 106 -1.88 18.62 -22.45
CA SER A 106 -2.83 18.80 -23.58
C SER A 106 -3.18 20.25 -23.93
N SER A 107 -2.59 21.26 -23.27
CA SER A 107 -2.91 22.69 -23.51
C SER A 107 -1.84 23.50 -24.25
N SER A 108 -0.83 22.87 -24.87
CA SER A 108 0.18 23.60 -25.67
C SER A 108 0.38 23.00 -27.07
N ARG A 109 -0.72 22.85 -27.81
CA ARG A 109 -0.71 22.65 -29.28
C ARG A 109 -1.80 23.51 -29.94
N MET A 110 -1.75 24.81 -29.69
CA MET A 110 -2.48 25.81 -30.49
C MET A 110 -1.57 27.01 -30.71
N HIS A 111 -0.68 26.94 -31.71
CA HIS A 111 -0.05 28.05 -32.47
C HIS A 111 1.27 27.58 -33.12
N ARG A 112 1.21 26.85 -34.25
CA ARG A 112 2.30 26.78 -35.26
C ARG A 112 1.90 25.99 -36.51
N GLY A 113 0.68 26.18 -36.98
CA GLY A 113 0.11 25.45 -38.12
C GLY A 113 -0.29 26.29 -39.33
N GLU A 114 -0.10 27.61 -39.29
CA GLU A 114 -0.43 28.49 -40.41
C GLU A 114 0.77 29.38 -40.75
N LEU A 115 1.25 29.23 -41.98
CA LEU A 115 2.19 30.07 -42.75
C LEU A 115 3.26 29.21 -43.45
N ARG A 116 2.85 28.32 -44.37
CA ARG A 116 3.72 27.89 -45.50
C ARG A 116 3.03 26.99 -46.53
N LYS A 117 1.83 27.35 -47.04
CA LYS A 117 1.31 26.73 -48.29
C LYS A 117 0.47 27.71 -49.12
N LYS A 118 1.07 28.83 -49.56
CA LYS A 118 0.65 29.58 -50.76
C LYS A 118 1.90 30.13 -51.46
N ALA A 119 2.70 29.19 -51.97
CA ALA A 119 3.68 29.46 -53.01
C ALA A 119 3.80 28.14 -53.81
N ARG A 120 3.53 28.22 -55.11
CA ARG A 120 3.47 27.12 -56.10
C ARG A 120 2.08 26.47 -56.28
N THR A 121 1.18 27.26 -56.85
CA THR A 121 0.41 26.78 -58.00
C THR A 121 0.54 27.86 -59.06
N GLY A 122 1.46 27.62 -59.99
CA GLY A 122 1.29 28.07 -61.37
C GLY A 122 0.41 27.08 -62.09
#